data_AF-V8CEJ6-F1
#
_entry.id   AF-V8CEJ6-F1
#
_cell.length_a   1.000
_cell.length_b   1.000
_cell.length_c   1.000
_cell.angle_alpha   90.00
_cell.angle_beta   90.00
_cell.angle_gamma   90.00
#
_symmetry.space_group_name_H-M   'P 1'
#
loop_
_entity.id
_entity.type
_entity.pdbx_description
1 polymer ?
#
loop_
_entity_poly.entity_id
_entity_poly.type
_entity_poly.pdbx_seq_one_letter_code
_entity_poly.pdbx_strand_id
1 'polypeptide(L)'
;MKMLDSSLDFALLDCLDDFDDCAPVFLAQSDTTAGFLCANPKKLNRLKKRDENQKILLALSDFIELKKRFRIPPFAKKMVRNARKTSFVLPNGKSFRVVKKPQRISMERKRESRESGKKKSNVLGLGYIVAGGDIPKSSSLHSDFLAHFGGLYSTSANESGKPFSLEWAVQNADIIVIDSLYEAKPSKIYKLGRTKAKILRH
;
A
#
# COMPACT_ATOMS: atom_id res chain seq x y z
N MET A 1 27.25 -39.79 -22.56
CA MET A 1 26.79 -38.39 -22.52
C MET A 1 25.31 -38.40 -22.91
N LYS A 2 24.40 -38.59 -21.94
CA LYS A 2 22.96 -38.57 -22.21
C LYS A 2 22.53 -37.10 -22.26
N MET A 3 22.03 -36.67 -23.41
CA MET A 3 21.33 -35.40 -23.57
C MET A 3 20.13 -35.43 -22.63
N LEU A 4 20.13 -34.57 -21.60
CA LEU A 4 18.93 -34.34 -20.79
C LEU A 4 17.96 -33.53 -21.65
N ASP A 5 16.74 -34.02 -21.72
CA ASP A 5 15.63 -33.48 -22.49
C ASP A 5 15.24 -32.09 -21.95
N SER A 6 15.52 -31.04 -22.73
CA SER A 6 15.29 -29.64 -22.39
C SER A 6 13.81 -29.27 -22.27
N SER A 7 12.88 -30.17 -22.59
CA SER A 7 11.44 -29.92 -22.49
C SER A 7 10.89 -30.12 -21.07
N LEU A 8 11.53 -30.95 -20.25
CA LEU A 8 11.13 -31.19 -18.85
C LEU A 8 11.55 -30.06 -17.91
N ASP A 9 12.63 -29.34 -18.23
CA ASP A 9 13.09 -28.18 -17.45
C ASP A 9 12.16 -26.97 -17.59
N PHE A 10 11.53 -26.77 -18.76
CA PHE A 10 10.59 -25.66 -18.97
C PHE A 10 9.27 -25.85 -18.21
N ALA A 11 8.72 -27.07 -18.18
CA ALA A 11 7.50 -27.36 -17.44
C ALA A 11 7.69 -27.24 -15.91
N LEU A 12 8.89 -27.58 -15.40
CA LEU A 12 9.23 -27.39 -13.99
C LEU A 12 9.46 -25.91 -13.62
N LEU A 13 9.95 -25.10 -14.56
CA LEU A 13 10.10 -23.66 -14.37
C LEU A 13 8.72 -22.95 -14.34
N ASP A 14 7.79 -23.38 -15.20
CA ASP A 14 6.41 -22.87 -15.21
C ASP A 14 5.66 -23.25 -13.90
N CYS A 15 5.87 -24.45 -13.37
CA CYS A 15 5.28 -24.85 -12.07
C CYS A 15 5.89 -24.13 -10.85
N LEU A 16 7.09 -23.52 -10.97
CA LEU A 16 7.71 -22.77 -9.87
C LEU A 16 7.23 -21.31 -9.81
N ASP A 17 6.63 -20.79 -10.89
CA ASP A 17 6.00 -19.45 -10.90
C ASP A 17 4.64 -19.42 -10.17
N ASP A 18 3.99 -20.58 -9.95
CA ASP A 18 2.69 -20.69 -9.27
C ASP A 18 2.77 -20.51 -7.74
N PHE A 19 3.94 -20.73 -7.13
CA PHE A 19 4.11 -20.59 -5.67
C PHE A 19 4.29 -19.13 -5.20
N ASP A 20 4.56 -18.20 -6.12
CA ASP A 20 4.75 -16.77 -5.80
C ASP A 20 3.41 -16.02 -5.61
N ASP A 21 2.27 -16.65 -5.91
CA ASP A 21 0.93 -16.05 -5.77
C ASP A 21 0.32 -16.20 -4.36
N CYS A 22 1.01 -16.87 -3.44
CA CYS A 22 0.57 -17.02 -2.05
C CYS A 22 0.60 -15.71 -1.23
N ALA A 23 1.25 -14.65 -1.72
CA ALA A 23 1.28 -13.37 -1.03
C ALA A 23 -0.14 -12.76 -0.98
N PRO A 24 -0.71 -12.49 0.21
CA PRO A 24 -2.05 -11.94 0.30
C PRO A 24 -2.13 -10.51 -0.24
N VAL A 25 -3.27 -10.18 -0.85
CA VAL A 25 -3.67 -8.83 -1.21
C VAL A 25 -4.43 -8.23 -0.04
N PHE A 26 -3.82 -7.22 0.60
CA PHE A 26 -4.46 -6.47 1.66
C PHE A 26 -5.20 -5.27 1.10
N LEU A 27 -6.45 -5.06 1.51
CA LEU A 27 -7.17 -3.82 1.29
C LEU A 27 -7.07 -2.96 2.55
N ALA A 28 -6.47 -1.77 2.43
CA ALA A 28 -6.25 -0.88 3.56
C ALA A 28 -6.49 0.59 3.16
N GLN A 29 -6.86 1.40 4.15
CA GLN A 29 -6.86 2.86 3.98
C GLN A 29 -5.43 3.39 4.09
N SER A 30 -4.95 4.07 3.04
CA SER A 30 -3.68 4.82 3.06
C SER A 30 -3.88 6.29 3.42
N ASP A 31 -2.77 7.03 3.52
CA ASP A 31 -2.77 8.48 3.74
C ASP A 31 -3.46 9.29 2.62
N THR A 32 -3.71 8.67 1.45
CA THR A 32 -4.37 9.31 0.31
C THR A 32 -5.70 8.71 -0.10
N THR A 33 -5.88 7.40 -0.05
CA THR A 33 -7.09 6.70 -0.56
C THR A 33 -7.06 5.24 -0.13
N ALA A 34 -8.18 4.53 -0.26
CA ALA A 34 -8.20 3.07 -0.22
C ALA A 34 -7.24 2.47 -1.27
N GLY A 35 -6.42 1.50 -0.86
CA GLY A 35 -5.40 0.89 -1.69
C GLY A 35 -5.22 -0.59 -1.41
N PHE A 36 -4.85 -1.32 -2.45
CA PHE A 36 -4.32 -2.67 -2.31
C PHE A 36 -2.84 -2.61 -1.98
N LEU A 37 -2.43 -3.49 -1.07
CA LEU A 37 -1.04 -3.72 -0.70
C LEU A 37 -0.70 -5.20 -0.90
N CYS A 38 0.48 -5.48 -1.44
CA CYS A 38 0.98 -6.85 -1.57
C CYS A 38 2.51 -6.84 -1.65
N ALA A 39 3.13 -7.93 -1.20
CA ALA A 39 4.56 -8.16 -1.37
C ALA A 39 4.90 -8.51 -2.83
N ASN A 40 3.99 -9.18 -3.55
CA ASN A 40 4.15 -9.53 -4.95
C ASN A 40 3.56 -8.43 -5.87
N PRO A 41 4.41 -7.71 -6.64
CA PRO A 41 3.93 -6.66 -7.54
C PRO A 41 3.22 -7.20 -8.79
N LYS A 42 3.61 -8.38 -9.28
CA LYS A 42 2.96 -9.02 -10.44
C LYS A 42 1.50 -9.33 -10.11
N LYS A 43 1.22 -9.85 -8.90
CA LYS A 43 -0.14 -10.10 -8.42
C LYS A 43 -1.02 -8.84 -8.47
N LEU A 44 -0.50 -7.69 -8.02
CA LEU A 44 -1.22 -6.41 -8.11
C LEU A 44 -1.41 -5.92 -9.55
N ASN A 45 -0.48 -6.20 -10.45
CA ASN A 45 -0.63 -5.88 -11.87
C ASN A 45 -1.69 -6.75 -12.54
N ARG A 46 -1.68 -8.07 -12.31
CA ARG A 46 -2.70 -9.03 -12.78
C ARG A 46 -4.10 -8.60 -12.31
N LEU A 47 -4.26 -8.34 -11.02
CA LEU A 47 -5.50 -7.86 -10.42
C LEU A 47 -6.04 -6.59 -11.11
N LYS A 48 -5.13 -5.68 -11.51
CA LYS A 48 -5.46 -4.42 -12.18
C LYS A 48 -5.50 -4.52 -13.70
N LYS A 49 -5.37 -5.73 -14.28
CA LYS A 49 -5.29 -5.99 -15.73
C LYS A 49 -4.21 -5.14 -16.40
N ARG A 50 -3.05 -5.03 -15.75
CA ARG A 50 -1.87 -4.34 -16.27
C ARG A 50 -0.86 -5.36 -16.76
N ASP A 51 0.10 -4.89 -17.55
CA ASP A 51 1.32 -5.65 -17.83
C ASP A 51 1.99 -6.06 -16.52
N GLU A 52 2.36 -7.34 -16.39
CA GLU A 52 2.88 -7.91 -15.15
C GLU A 52 4.20 -7.27 -14.71
N ASN A 53 5.00 -6.80 -15.67
CA ASN A 53 6.28 -6.15 -15.45
C ASN A 53 6.16 -4.64 -15.26
N GLN A 54 4.94 -4.09 -15.29
CA GLN A 54 4.71 -2.68 -15.03
C GLN A 54 5.18 -2.31 -13.62
N LYS A 55 6.03 -1.29 -13.52
CA LYS A 55 6.54 -0.82 -12.23
C LYS A 55 5.43 -0.16 -11.41
N ILE A 56 5.27 -0.60 -10.17
CA ILE A 56 4.29 -0.06 -9.22
C ILE A 56 4.96 0.64 -8.04
N LEU A 57 4.15 1.37 -7.27
CA LEU A 57 4.59 2.16 -6.13
C LEU A 57 4.98 1.26 -4.96
N LEU A 58 6.16 1.46 -4.39
CA LEU A 58 6.54 0.85 -3.10
C LEU A 58 6.17 1.80 -1.95
N ALA A 59 5.26 1.39 -1.08
CA ALA A 59 4.90 2.12 0.14
C ALA A 59 5.79 1.67 1.31
N LEU A 60 6.41 2.62 1.99
CA LEU A 60 7.37 2.40 3.07
C LEU A 60 6.91 3.13 4.33
N SER A 61 7.17 2.55 5.48
CA SER A 61 6.86 3.16 6.79
C SER A 61 7.84 4.27 7.17
N ASP A 62 9.09 4.18 6.74
CA ASP A 62 10.14 5.11 7.16
C ASP A 62 11.27 5.33 6.12
N PHE A 63 12.22 6.19 6.50
CA PHE A 63 13.38 6.52 5.68
C PHE A 63 14.53 5.52 5.82
N ILE A 64 14.51 4.65 6.84
CA ILE A 64 15.51 3.59 7.04
C ILE A 64 15.29 2.52 5.97
N GLU A 65 14.07 2.02 5.84
CA GLU A 65 13.68 1.08 4.77
C GLU A 65 13.92 1.67 3.38
N LEU A 66 13.67 2.98 3.21
CA LEU A 66 13.97 3.65 1.95
C LEU A 66 15.45 3.55 1.57
N LYS A 67 16.36 3.82 2.52
CA LYS A 67 17.80 3.78 2.26
C LYS A 67 18.31 2.37 1.95
N LYS A 68 17.68 1.33 2.53
CA LYS A 68 18.01 -0.08 2.24
C LYS A 68 17.68 -0.43 0.79
N ARG A 69 16.61 0.16 0.23
CA ARG A 69 16.10 -0.19 -1.11
C ARG A 69 16.62 0.73 -2.22
N PHE A 70 16.76 2.04 -1.96
CA PHE A 70 17.01 3.05 -2.99
C PHE A 70 18.07 4.08 -2.60
N ARG A 71 18.92 4.44 -3.58
CA ARG A 71 19.81 5.59 -3.48
C ARG A 71 19.06 6.87 -3.84
N ILE A 72 18.95 7.79 -2.88
CA ILE A 72 18.31 9.10 -3.09
C ILE A 72 19.37 10.15 -3.46
N PRO A 73 19.18 10.93 -4.54
CA PRO A 73 20.07 12.04 -4.89
C PRO A 73 20.20 13.05 -3.73
N PRO A 74 21.42 13.55 -3.42
CA PRO A 74 21.65 14.45 -2.29
C PRO A 74 20.73 15.67 -2.26
N PHE A 75 20.55 16.34 -3.40
CA PHE A 75 19.68 17.53 -3.53
C PHE A 75 18.22 17.23 -3.13
N ALA A 76 17.75 16.00 -3.36
CA ALA A 76 16.37 15.61 -3.11
C ALA A 76 16.13 15.09 -1.68
N LYS A 77 17.18 14.80 -0.89
CA LYS A 77 17.05 14.19 0.45
C LYS A 77 16.13 14.99 1.38
N LYS A 78 16.27 16.32 1.43
CA LYS A 78 15.44 17.20 2.26
C LYS A 78 13.98 17.19 1.80
N MET A 79 13.76 17.25 0.49
CA MET A 79 12.42 17.19 -0.11
C MET A 79 11.73 15.86 0.20
N VAL A 80 12.40 14.73 -0.04
CA VAL A 80 11.86 13.39 0.25
C VAL A 80 11.52 13.24 1.73
N ARG A 81 12.41 13.67 2.63
CA ARG A 81 12.17 13.59 4.08
C ARG A 81 10.96 14.40 4.52
N ASN A 82 10.71 15.56 3.91
CA ASN A 82 9.67 16.48 4.36
C ASN A 82 8.33 16.28 3.69
N ALA A 83 8.30 15.65 2.52
CA ALA A 83 7.08 15.43 1.76
C ALA A 83 6.00 14.68 2.56
N ARG A 84 4.74 14.99 2.26
CA ARG A 84 3.53 14.37 2.83
C ARG A 84 2.60 14.06 1.66
N LYS A 85 2.00 12.86 1.63
CA LYS A 85 1.11 12.45 0.53
C LYS A 85 1.77 12.67 -0.84
N THR A 86 3.05 12.30 -0.96
CA THR A 86 3.86 12.50 -2.16
C THR A 86 4.58 11.22 -2.52
N SER A 87 4.49 10.83 -3.79
CA SER A 87 5.24 9.72 -4.36
C SER A 87 6.40 10.24 -5.21
N PHE A 88 7.49 9.49 -5.24
CA PHE A 88 8.69 9.81 -6.00
C PHE A 88 8.99 8.71 -7.01
N VAL A 89 9.25 9.09 -8.25
CA VAL A 89 9.71 8.19 -9.32
C VAL A 89 11.19 8.41 -9.53
N LEU A 90 11.98 7.34 -9.47
CA LEU A 90 13.43 7.35 -9.66
C LEU A 90 13.79 7.26 -11.15
N PRO A 91 15.06 7.58 -11.52
CA PRO A 91 15.51 7.49 -12.92
C PRO A 91 15.34 6.11 -13.55
N ASN A 92 15.46 5.03 -12.76
CA ASN A 92 15.25 3.65 -13.19
C ASN A 92 13.76 3.25 -13.29
N GLY A 93 12.84 4.20 -13.12
CA GLY A 93 11.39 3.97 -13.17
C GLY A 93 10.80 3.33 -11.90
N LYS A 94 11.62 2.88 -10.94
CA LYS A 94 11.09 2.43 -9.63
C LYS A 94 10.49 3.63 -8.92
N SER A 95 9.43 3.42 -8.15
CA SER A 95 8.75 4.50 -7.45
C SER A 95 8.48 4.14 -6.00
N PHE A 96 8.46 5.14 -5.13
CA PHE A 96 8.22 4.93 -3.72
C PHE A 96 7.43 6.07 -3.08
N ARG A 97 6.81 5.77 -1.94
CA ARG A 97 6.23 6.73 -1.00
C ARG A 97 6.66 6.35 0.41
N VAL A 98 7.06 7.33 1.20
CA VAL A 98 7.24 7.15 2.65
C VAL A 98 5.97 7.67 3.33
N VAL A 99 5.22 6.76 3.97
CA VAL A 99 4.02 7.08 4.74
C VAL A 99 4.45 7.62 6.10
N LYS A 100 4.03 8.85 6.41
CA LYS A 100 4.34 9.46 7.71
C LYS A 100 3.25 9.15 8.72
N LYS A 101 3.67 8.84 9.95
CA LYS A 101 2.78 8.82 11.10
C LYS A 101 2.17 10.22 11.31
N PRO A 102 0.87 10.30 11.66
CA PRO A 102 0.26 11.54 12.08
C PRO A 102 0.95 11.99 13.36
N GLN A 103 1.51 13.20 13.37
CA GLN A 103 2.16 13.73 14.58
C GLN A 103 1.16 14.19 15.65
N ARG A 104 -0.16 14.16 15.38
CA ARG A 104 -1.21 14.51 16.33
C ARG A 104 -1.84 13.26 16.90
N ILE A 105 -1.29 12.76 18.01
CA ILE A 105 -2.09 12.14 19.07
C ILE A 105 -2.19 13.20 20.16
N SER A 106 -2.97 14.26 19.92
CA SER A 106 -3.47 15.06 21.04
C SER A 106 -4.49 14.17 21.72
N MET A 107 -4.20 13.71 22.94
CA MET A 107 -5.10 12.89 23.75
C MET A 107 -6.53 13.45 23.68
N GLU A 108 -7.40 12.83 22.88
CA GLU A 108 -8.83 13.10 22.96
C GLU A 108 -9.29 12.51 24.30
N ARG A 109 -9.40 13.37 25.33
CA ARG A 109 -10.09 12.99 26.56
C ARG A 109 -11.51 12.60 26.17
N LYS A 110 -11.85 11.32 26.31
CA LYS A 110 -13.21 10.81 26.21
C LYS A 110 -14.15 11.72 27.01
N ARG A 111 -15.06 12.41 26.33
CA ARG A 111 -16.29 12.88 26.97
C ARG A 111 -17.28 11.74 26.77
N GLU A 112 -17.54 10.99 27.83
CA GLU A 112 -18.65 10.04 27.87
C GLU A 112 -19.96 10.82 27.77
N SER A 113 -20.56 10.86 26.58
CA SER A 113 -21.96 11.22 26.42
C SER A 113 -22.79 9.97 26.69
N ARG A 114 -23.52 9.99 27.82
CA ARG A 114 -24.63 9.07 28.08
C ARG A 114 -25.65 9.25 26.97
N GLU A 115 -25.93 8.20 26.20
CA GLU A 115 -27.20 8.17 25.47
C GLU A 115 -27.78 6.75 25.36
N SER A 116 -29.07 6.74 25.64
CA SER A 116 -29.92 5.61 25.98
C SER A 116 -30.35 4.84 24.74
N GLY A 117 -30.32 3.51 24.85
CA GLY A 117 -31.25 2.56 24.24
C GLY A 117 -31.67 2.73 22.77
N LYS A 118 -31.06 1.94 21.88
CA LYS A 118 -31.77 1.23 20.79
C LYS A 118 -30.85 0.20 20.14
N LYS A 119 -31.27 -1.08 20.15
CA LYS A 119 -30.63 -2.20 19.44
C LYS A 119 -30.53 -1.86 17.94
N LYS A 120 -29.32 -1.92 17.37
CA LYS A 120 -29.10 -1.95 15.92
C LYS A 120 -28.34 -3.22 15.54
N SER A 121 -28.76 -3.77 14.41
CA SER A 121 -28.50 -5.09 13.85
C SER A 121 -27.01 -5.47 13.75
N ASN A 122 -26.73 -6.74 14.07
CA ASN A 122 -25.41 -7.36 13.97
C ASN A 122 -24.99 -7.50 12.49
N VAL A 123 -24.13 -6.61 12.02
CA VAL A 123 -23.27 -6.86 10.87
C VAL A 123 -21.89 -7.21 11.45
N LEU A 124 -21.52 -8.49 11.37
CA LEU A 124 -20.21 -8.99 11.77
C LEU A 124 -19.14 -8.45 10.83
N GLY A 125 -18.64 -7.24 11.11
CA GLY A 125 -17.39 -6.76 10.54
C GLY A 125 -16.24 -7.48 11.26
N LEU A 126 -15.44 -8.24 10.52
CA LEU A 126 -14.17 -8.80 10.99
C LEU A 126 -13.24 -7.65 11.38
N GLY A 127 -13.37 -7.23 12.63
CA GLY A 127 -12.38 -6.45 13.33
C GLY A 127 -11.18 -7.32 13.64
N TYR A 128 -9.99 -6.78 13.45
CA TYR A 128 -8.90 -7.16 14.32
C TYR A 128 -9.37 -6.89 15.75
N ILE A 129 -9.52 -7.94 16.55
CA ILE A 129 -9.75 -7.82 17.99
C ILE A 129 -8.51 -7.14 18.56
N VAL A 130 -8.63 -5.85 18.89
CA VAL A 130 -7.86 -5.24 19.96
C VAL A 130 -8.88 -4.89 21.04
N ALA A 131 -8.64 -5.44 22.23
CA ALA A 131 -9.46 -5.31 23.42
C ALA A 131 -9.95 -3.87 23.61
N GLY A 132 -11.22 -3.76 23.99
CA GLY A 132 -12.02 -2.54 24.08
C GLY A 132 -11.24 -1.26 24.41
N GLY A 133 -11.16 -0.38 23.42
CA GLY A 133 -10.64 0.98 23.56
C GLY A 133 -10.88 1.73 22.25
N ASP A 134 -11.39 2.95 22.34
CA ASP A 134 -11.63 3.81 21.18
C ASP A 134 -10.32 4.02 20.40
N ILE A 135 -10.39 3.82 19.08
CA ILE A 135 -9.21 3.76 18.21
C ILE A 135 -8.89 5.15 17.64
N PRO A 136 -7.64 5.64 17.76
CA PRO A 136 -7.22 6.92 17.18
C PRO A 136 -7.06 6.84 15.65
N LYS A 137 -7.38 7.95 14.95
CA LYS A 137 -7.42 8.10 13.48
C LYS A 137 -6.22 7.50 12.69
N SER A 138 -6.49 6.33 12.09
CA SER A 138 -6.09 5.68 10.82
C SER A 138 -4.70 5.81 10.18
N SER A 139 -3.89 6.85 10.41
CA SER A 139 -2.59 6.96 9.71
C SER A 139 -1.40 6.44 10.51
N SER A 140 -1.53 6.28 11.84
CA SER A 140 -0.53 5.58 12.66
C SER A 140 -0.53 4.09 12.34
N LEU A 141 -1.71 3.47 12.25
CA LEU A 141 -1.91 2.05 11.95
C LEU A 141 -1.29 1.64 10.61
N HIS A 142 -1.46 2.45 9.56
CA HIS A 142 -0.95 2.11 8.23
C HIS A 142 0.59 2.10 8.16
N SER A 143 1.26 3.05 8.84
CA SER A 143 2.73 3.08 8.89
C SER A 143 3.28 1.88 9.66
N ASP A 144 2.64 1.50 10.77
CA ASP A 144 3.02 0.32 11.56
C ASP A 144 2.77 -0.99 10.80
N PHE A 145 1.65 -1.08 10.08
CA PHE A 145 1.36 -2.19 9.18
C PHE A 145 2.45 -2.33 8.11
N LEU A 146 2.84 -1.25 7.44
CA LEU A 146 3.93 -1.29 6.46
C LEU A 146 5.27 -1.66 7.08
N ALA A 147 5.54 -1.22 8.32
CA ALA A 147 6.78 -1.51 9.02
C ALA A 147 6.95 -3.02 9.30
N HIS A 148 5.85 -3.71 9.61
CA HIS A 148 5.85 -5.17 9.83
C HIS A 148 6.41 -5.94 8.62
N PHE A 149 6.14 -5.47 7.39
CA PHE A 149 6.60 -6.11 6.15
C PHE A 149 7.88 -5.49 5.56
N GLY A 150 8.43 -4.42 6.17
CA GLY A 150 9.52 -3.64 5.58
C GLY A 150 9.11 -2.87 4.30
N GLY A 151 7.81 -2.65 4.12
CA GLY A 151 7.18 -2.03 2.96
C GLY A 151 6.46 -3.01 2.04
N LEU A 152 5.42 -2.50 1.38
CA LEU A 152 4.59 -3.27 0.45
C LEU A 152 4.38 -2.48 -0.84
N TYR A 153 4.25 -3.19 -1.96
CA TYR A 153 3.79 -2.55 -3.17
C TYR A 153 2.34 -2.13 -3.05
N SER A 154 1.99 -1.03 -3.70
CA SER A 154 0.70 -0.38 -3.52
C SER A 154 0.10 0.09 -4.83
N THR A 155 -1.22 -0.09 -4.95
CA THR A 155 -2.03 0.53 -6.00
C THR A 155 -3.40 0.91 -5.46
N SER A 156 -4.09 1.86 -6.08
CA SER A 156 -5.44 2.25 -5.66
C SER A 156 -6.43 1.11 -5.85
N ALA A 157 -7.34 0.94 -4.89
CA ALA A 157 -8.31 -0.15 -4.84
C ALA A 157 -9.58 0.16 -5.65
N ASN A 158 -9.40 0.54 -6.90
CA ASN A 158 -10.46 0.77 -7.88
C ASN A 158 -10.21 -0.08 -9.13
N GLU A 159 -11.23 -0.33 -9.93
CA GLU A 159 -10.98 -0.90 -11.25
C GLU A 159 -10.18 0.11 -12.10
N SER A 160 -9.31 -0.38 -13.00
CA SER A 160 -8.46 0.49 -13.81
C SER A 160 -9.31 1.48 -14.63
N GLY A 161 -9.13 2.77 -14.37
CA GLY A 161 -9.86 3.86 -15.04
C GLY A 161 -11.24 4.19 -14.47
N LYS A 162 -11.73 3.47 -13.45
CA LYS A 162 -13.05 3.68 -12.83
C LYS A 162 -12.94 4.35 -11.45
N PRO A 163 -14.01 4.99 -10.94
CA PRO A 163 -14.05 5.48 -9.57
C PRO A 163 -13.96 4.34 -8.54
N PHE A 164 -13.73 4.67 -7.28
CA PHE A 164 -13.72 3.69 -6.20
C PHE A 164 -15.08 2.98 -6.05
N SER A 165 -15.04 1.64 -5.92
CA SER A 165 -16.18 0.80 -5.57
C SER A 165 -15.77 -0.10 -4.41
N LEU A 166 -16.48 0.00 -3.28
CA LEU A 166 -16.21 -0.81 -2.09
C LEU A 166 -16.42 -2.30 -2.37
N GLU A 167 -17.50 -2.65 -3.06
CA GLU A 167 -17.83 -4.03 -3.42
C GLU A 167 -16.70 -4.67 -4.24
N TRP A 168 -16.26 -3.97 -5.29
CA TRP A 168 -15.16 -4.45 -6.11
C TRP A 168 -13.86 -4.59 -5.31
N ALA A 169 -13.57 -3.62 -4.43
CA ALA A 169 -12.37 -3.66 -3.60
C ALA A 169 -12.37 -4.85 -2.65
N VAL A 170 -13.50 -5.10 -1.97
CA VAL A 170 -13.69 -6.21 -1.03
C VAL A 170 -13.59 -7.57 -1.74
N GLN A 171 -14.22 -7.71 -2.91
CA GLN A 171 -14.17 -8.95 -3.70
C GLN A 171 -12.76 -9.35 -4.16
N ASN A 172 -11.87 -8.36 -4.34
CA ASN A 172 -10.51 -8.57 -4.86
C ASN A 172 -9.43 -8.54 -3.76
N ALA A 173 -9.82 -8.50 -2.48
CA ALA A 173 -8.90 -8.52 -1.36
C ALA A 173 -8.93 -9.89 -0.66
N ASP A 174 -7.75 -10.40 -0.31
CA ASP A 174 -7.65 -11.59 0.54
C ASP A 174 -7.91 -11.23 2.01
N ILE A 175 -7.41 -10.05 2.43
CA ILE A 175 -7.49 -9.56 3.82
C ILE A 175 -7.87 -8.09 3.81
N ILE A 176 -8.80 -7.69 4.67
CA ILE A 176 -9.22 -6.30 4.80
C ILE A 176 -8.74 -5.72 6.14
N VAL A 177 -8.04 -4.59 6.08
CA VAL A 177 -7.47 -3.89 7.25
C VAL A 177 -8.22 -2.56 7.38
N ILE A 178 -9.30 -2.53 8.18
CA ILE A 178 -10.30 -1.43 8.19
C ILE A 178 -10.38 -0.68 9.51
N ASP A 179 -10.60 0.64 9.39
CA ASP A 179 -11.55 1.43 10.21
C ASP A 179 -12.53 2.22 9.31
N SER A 180 -12.08 2.74 8.15
CA SER A 180 -12.95 3.33 7.10
C SER A 180 -12.22 3.45 5.75
N LEU A 181 -12.88 3.09 4.64
CA LEU A 181 -12.33 3.18 3.28
C LEU A 181 -12.98 4.32 2.49
N TYR A 182 -12.19 5.19 1.91
CA TYR A 182 -12.68 6.27 1.05
C TYR A 182 -11.69 6.65 -0.05
N GLU A 183 -12.23 7.22 -1.13
CA GLU A 183 -11.44 7.87 -2.18
C GLU A 183 -11.11 9.30 -1.76
N ALA A 184 -9.82 9.66 -1.83
CA ALA A 184 -9.38 11.02 -1.58
C ALA A 184 -8.38 11.48 -2.65
N LYS A 185 -8.01 12.77 -2.57
CA LYS A 185 -7.13 13.38 -3.57
C LYS A 185 -5.85 12.55 -3.73
N PRO A 186 -5.50 12.17 -4.97
CA PRO A 186 -4.32 11.37 -5.21
C PRO A 186 -3.03 12.15 -4.87
N SER A 187 -1.94 11.43 -4.58
CA SER A 187 -0.68 12.06 -4.15
C SER A 187 -0.06 12.97 -5.20
N LYS A 188 0.72 13.95 -4.75
CA LYS A 188 1.71 14.60 -5.62
C LYS A 188 2.69 13.57 -6.15
N ILE A 189 3.14 13.70 -7.40
CA ILE A 189 4.16 12.83 -7.96
C ILE A 189 5.33 13.68 -8.45
N TYR A 190 6.53 13.39 -7.97
CA TYR A 190 7.78 13.98 -8.46
C TYR A 190 8.64 12.91 -9.14
N LYS A 191 9.14 13.20 -10.34
CA LYS A 191 10.22 12.44 -10.96
C LYS A 191 11.56 13.02 -10.50
N LEU A 192 12.37 12.22 -9.83
CA LEU A 192 13.70 12.57 -9.39
C LEU A 192 14.71 12.29 -10.51
N GLY A 193 15.40 13.33 -10.97
CA GLY A 193 16.58 13.21 -11.82
C GLY A 193 17.87 13.16 -11.02
N ARG A 194 19.01 13.30 -11.70
CA ARG A 194 20.33 13.37 -11.06
C ARG A 194 20.55 14.68 -10.29
N THR A 195 20.06 15.79 -10.85
CA THR A 195 20.30 17.16 -10.32
C THR A 195 19.02 17.94 -10.00
N LYS A 196 17.88 17.58 -10.61
CA LYS A 196 16.61 18.28 -10.44
C LYS A 196 15.43 17.32 -10.31
N ALA A 197 14.33 17.79 -9.74
CA ALA A 197 13.06 17.07 -9.69
C ALA A 197 12.04 17.75 -10.63
N LYS A 198 11.19 16.94 -11.27
CA LYS A 198 10.08 17.40 -12.12
C LYS A 198 8.76 16.97 -11.48
N ILE A 199 7.79 17.87 -11.38
CA ILE A 199 6.42 17.52 -10.98
C ILE A 199 5.76 16.78 -12.15
N LEU A 200 5.19 15.61 -11.87
CA LEU A 200 4.35 14.86 -12.81
C LEU A 200 2.86 15.00 -12.48
N ARG A 201 2.53 15.24 -11.19
CA ARG A 201 1.15 15.44 -10.73
C ARG A 201 1.12 16.36 -9.50
N HIS A 202 0.16 17.28 -9.49
CA HIS A 202 -0.07 18.30 -8.43
C HIS A 202 -0.93 17.82 -7.26
#